data_AF-A0A9P0AJW6-F1
#
_entry.id   AF-A0A9P0AJW6-F1
#
_cell.length_a   1.000
_cell.length_b   1.000
_cell.length_c   1.000
_cell.angle_alpha   90.00
_cell.angle_beta   90.00
_cell.angle_gamma   90.00
#
_symmetry.space_group_name_H-M   'P 1'
#
loop_
_entity.id
_entity.type
_entity.pdbx_description
1 polymer ?
#
loop_
_entity_poly.entity_id
_entity_poly.type
_entity_poly.pdbx_seq_one_letter_code
_entity_poly.pdbx_strand_id
1 'polypeptide(L)'
;MRGTAIKIQGVPGLNHQTTGSVYNTQHMKKHGYPGEAHRVITPDGYILTLDRIPHRENSTSDRMPLILLHGMVGNAMQYLIAGPRSGLGYICADAGFDVWLVNYRGTMLSREHVKKLKPKEYWDFRNPRLNDEENFPKHSKR
;
A
#
# COMPACT_ATOMS: atom_id res chain seq x y z
N MET A 1 12.74 18.54 12.63
CA MET A 1 12.09 17.21 12.63
C MET A 1 12.57 16.47 11.39
N ARG A 2 13.40 15.44 11.54
CA ARG A 2 13.83 14.62 10.39
C ARG A 2 12.71 13.62 10.10
N GLY A 3 12.01 13.79 8.98
CA GLY A 3 11.00 12.84 8.55
C GLY A 3 11.67 11.51 8.20
N THR A 4 11.31 10.45 8.92
CA THR A 4 11.74 9.09 8.58
C THR A 4 11.08 8.71 7.26
N ALA A 5 11.88 8.57 6.20
CA ALA A 5 11.41 8.05 4.93
C ALA A 5 10.89 6.61 5.13
N ILE A 6 9.64 6.35 4.75
CA ILE A 6 9.07 5.01 4.74
C ILE A 6 9.78 4.23 3.62
N LYS A 7 10.70 3.35 3.97
CA LYS A 7 11.32 2.43 3.01
C LYS A 7 10.30 1.35 2.65
N ILE A 8 9.77 1.40 1.43
CA ILE A 8 9.01 0.30 0.83
C ILE A 8 10.01 -0.82 0.53
N GLN A 9 10.07 -1.83 1.38
CA GLN A 9 10.89 -3.02 1.14
C GLN A 9 10.02 -4.13 0.56
N GLY A 10 10.43 -4.64 -0.61
CA GLY A 10 9.91 -5.90 -1.12
C GLY A 10 10.29 -7.02 -0.14
N VAL A 11 9.30 -7.76 0.34
CA VAL A 11 9.51 -8.87 1.28
C VAL A 11 9.87 -10.13 0.47
N PRO A 12 11.08 -10.72 0.64
CA PRO A 12 11.44 -11.94 -0.05
C PRO A 12 10.55 -13.11 0.42
N GLY A 13 9.98 -13.87 -0.51
CA GLY A 13 9.18 -15.07 -0.20
C GLY A 13 7.68 -14.86 -0.01
N LEU A 14 7.19 -13.62 -0.10
CA LEU A 14 5.77 -13.35 -0.29
C LEU A 14 5.54 -13.13 -1.78
N ASN A 15 4.82 -14.04 -2.43
CA ASN A 15 4.44 -13.89 -3.84
C ASN A 15 3.82 -12.49 -4.03
N HIS A 16 4.29 -11.73 -5.03
CA HIS A 16 3.83 -10.39 -5.39
C HIS A 16 2.31 -10.29 -5.75
N GLN A 17 1.53 -11.34 -5.49
CA GLN A 17 0.17 -11.53 -6.00
C GLN A 17 -0.81 -12.16 -4.98
N THR A 18 -0.62 -12.01 -3.66
CA THR A 18 -1.67 -12.46 -2.72
C THR A 18 -2.87 -11.49 -2.68
N THR A 19 -3.89 -11.87 -3.47
CA THR A 19 -5.35 -11.65 -3.39
C THR A 19 -5.94 -10.27 -3.08
N GLY A 20 -5.40 -9.45 -2.18
CA GLY A 20 -6.03 -8.19 -1.77
C GLY A 20 -6.04 -7.11 -2.87
N SER A 21 -4.88 -6.83 -3.45
CA SER A 21 -4.71 -5.76 -4.46
C SER A 21 -5.01 -6.20 -5.90
N VAL A 22 -5.21 -7.50 -6.14
CA VAL A 22 -5.51 -8.04 -7.47
C VAL A 22 -6.72 -7.35 -8.08
N TYR A 23 -7.75 -7.09 -7.28
CA TYR A 23 -8.95 -6.41 -7.74
C TYR A 23 -8.70 -4.95 -8.18
N ASN A 24 -8.03 -4.15 -7.33
CA ASN A 24 -7.77 -2.74 -7.64
C ASN A 24 -6.85 -2.59 -8.85
N THR A 25 -5.79 -3.40 -8.92
CA THR A 25 -4.86 -3.39 -10.06
C THR A 25 -5.51 -3.89 -11.35
N GLN A 26 -6.39 -4.89 -11.30
CA GLN A 26 -7.20 -5.30 -12.45
C GLN A 26 -8.16 -4.19 -12.90
N HIS A 27 -8.80 -3.50 -11.96
CA HIS A 27 -9.68 -2.37 -12.26
C HIS A 27 -8.93 -1.23 -12.95
N MET A 28 -7.74 -0.88 -12.46
CA MET A 28 -6.83 0.09 -13.12
C MET A 28 -6.48 -0.34 -14.54
N LYS A 29 -6.03 -1.59 -14.72
CA LYS A 29 -5.64 -2.14 -16.03
C LYS A 29 -6.81 -2.17 -17.01
N LYS A 30 -8.00 -2.54 -16.55
CA LYS A 30 -9.24 -2.49 -17.35
C LYS A 30 -9.53 -1.08 -17.88
N HIS A 31 -9.15 -0.05 -17.13
CA HIS A 31 -9.29 1.35 -17.51
C HIS A 31 -8.05 1.92 -18.24
N GLY A 32 -7.07 1.09 -18.59
CA GLY A 32 -5.87 1.49 -19.33
C GLY A 32 -4.77 2.10 -18.46
N TYR A 33 -4.86 2.03 -17.14
CA TYR A 33 -3.82 2.53 -16.25
C TYR A 33 -2.88 1.39 -15.85
N PRO A 34 -1.56 1.61 -15.79
CA PRO A 34 -0.68 0.66 -15.13
C PRO A 34 -1.10 0.58 -13.65
N GLY A 35 -1.11 -0.64 -13.11
CA GLY A 35 -1.50 -0.88 -11.73
C GLY A 35 -0.46 -1.79 -11.07
N GLU A 36 0.13 -1.31 -9.99
CA GLU A 36 1.09 -2.03 -9.16
C GLU A 36 0.50 -2.31 -7.77
N ALA A 37 0.91 -3.44 -7.21
CA ALA A 37 0.58 -3.87 -5.86
C ALA A 37 1.86 -3.92 -5.03
N HIS A 38 1.88 -3.23 -3.90
CA HIS A 38 3.03 -3.17 -2.99
C HIS A 38 2.62 -3.66 -1.61
N ARG A 39 3.53 -4.39 -0.94
CA ARG A 39 3.35 -4.80 0.45
C ARG A 39 4.39 -4.11 1.31
N VAL A 40 3.95 -3.49 2.40
CA VAL A 40 4.81 -2.77 3.34
C VAL A 40 4.64 -3.37 4.72
N ILE A 41 5.75 -3.71 5.37
CA ILE A 41 5.75 -4.15 6.76
C ILE A 41 5.95 -2.91 7.64
N THR A 42 5.04 -2.66 8.56
CA THR A 42 5.18 -1.59 9.57
C THR A 42 6.19 -2.01 10.65
N PRO A 43 6.77 -1.07 11.42
CA PRO A 43 7.73 -1.41 12.48
C PRO A 43 7.20 -2.44 13.47
N ASP A 44 5.89 -2.42 13.70
CA ASP A 44 5.20 -3.34 14.59
C ASP A 44 4.61 -4.58 13.89
N GLY A 45 5.05 -4.88 12.67
CA GLY A 45 4.82 -6.16 12.02
C GLY A 45 3.51 -6.29 11.23
N TYR A 46 2.68 -5.26 11.12
CA TYR A 46 1.50 -5.30 10.24
C TYR A 46 1.93 -5.24 8.78
N ILE A 47 1.24 -6.01 7.94
CA ILE A 47 1.50 -5.99 6.51
C ILE A 47 0.39 -5.22 5.82
N LEU A 48 0.76 -4.07 5.27
CA LEU A 48 -0.11 -3.18 4.54
C LEU A 48 -0.01 -3.46 3.04
N THR A 49 -1.16 -3.40 2.37
CA THR A 49 -1.24 -3.45 0.91
C THR A 49 -1.45 -2.04 0.39
N LEU A 50 -0.55 -1.59 -0.48
CA LEU A 50 -0.61 -0.31 -1.17
C LEU A 50 -0.83 -0.59 -2.65
N ASP A 51 -1.82 0.05 -3.25
CA ASP A 51 -1.98 0.07 -4.71
C ASP A 51 -1.29 1.31 -5.28
N ARG A 52 -0.75 1.22 -6.48
CA ARG A 52 -0.11 2.37 -7.13
C ARG A 52 -0.49 2.43 -8.60
N ILE A 53 -0.83 3.63 -9.05
CA ILE A 53 -0.88 3.96 -10.47
C ILE A 53 0.43 4.68 -10.78
N PRO A 54 1.46 3.96 -11.26
CA PRO A 54 2.67 4.62 -11.71
C PRO A 54 2.36 5.43 -12.97
N HIS A 55 3.15 6.46 -13.22
CA HIS A 55 3.05 7.18 -14.48
C HIS A 55 3.52 6.30 -15.65
N ARG A 56 2.89 6.45 -16.84
CA ARG A 56 3.26 5.75 -18.08
C ARG A 56 4.70 6.08 -18.54
N GLU A 57 5.43 5.12 -19.10
CA GLU A 57 6.81 5.35 -19.59
C GLU A 57 6.84 6.50 -20.61
N ASN A 58 7.82 7.43 -20.48
CA ASN A 58 8.12 8.62 -21.33
C ASN A 58 8.01 10.02 -20.71
N SER A 59 7.91 10.19 -19.39
CA SER A 59 8.15 11.53 -18.79
C SER A 59 9.37 11.52 -17.87
N THR A 60 10.23 12.52 -18.06
CA THR A 60 11.62 12.60 -17.61
C THR A 60 11.81 13.46 -16.36
N SER A 61 10.72 13.84 -15.66
CA SER A 61 10.77 14.72 -14.50
C SER A 61 10.70 13.94 -13.19
N ASP A 62 11.50 14.31 -12.18
CA ASP A 62 11.26 14.00 -10.76
C ASP A 62 9.80 14.33 -10.41
N ARG A 63 8.97 13.30 -10.20
CA ARG A 63 7.53 13.48 -10.01
C ARG A 63 7.17 13.49 -8.53
N MET A 64 6.21 14.34 -8.19
CA MET A 64 5.68 14.44 -6.84
C MET A 64 4.79 13.24 -6.53
N PRO A 65 5.14 12.41 -5.53
CA PRO A 65 4.26 11.35 -5.06
C PRO A 65 3.00 11.96 -4.43
N LEU A 66 1.83 11.41 -4.77
CA LEU A 66 0.56 11.75 -4.12
C LEU A 66 0.06 10.53 -3.37
N ILE A 67 -0.20 10.71 -2.07
CA ILE A 67 -0.74 9.65 -1.22
C ILE A 67 -2.24 9.91 -1.00
N LEU A 68 -3.07 8.93 -1.37
CA LEU A 68 -4.50 8.92 -1.12
C LEU A 68 -4.81 7.94 0.03
N LEU A 69 -5.30 8.50 1.13
CA LEU A 69 -5.61 7.79 2.37
C LEU A 69 -7.12 7.82 2.60
N HIS A 70 -7.73 6.65 2.58
CA HIS A 70 -9.17 6.52 2.74
C HIS A 70 -9.67 6.97 4.12
N GLY A 71 -10.97 7.22 4.24
CA GLY A 71 -11.62 7.56 5.51
C GLY A 71 -11.94 6.35 6.37
N MET A 72 -12.69 6.57 7.46
CA MET A 72 -13.25 5.49 8.28
C MET A 72 -14.11 4.54 7.44
N VAL A 73 -14.00 3.24 7.70
CA VAL A 73 -14.78 2.19 7.01
C VAL A 73 -14.56 2.19 5.48
N GLY A 74 -13.35 2.55 5.04
CA GLY A 74 -12.98 2.65 3.64
C GLY A 74 -11.89 1.67 3.20
N ASN A 75 -11.52 1.77 1.92
CA ASN A 75 -10.34 1.17 1.31
C ASN A 75 -9.95 1.96 0.03
N ALA A 76 -8.80 1.65 -0.55
CA ALA A 76 -8.25 2.31 -1.75
C ALA A 76 -9.23 2.39 -2.95
N MET A 77 -10.18 1.45 -3.08
CA MET A 77 -11.12 1.42 -4.20
C MET A 77 -12.03 2.65 -4.27
N GLN A 78 -12.22 3.37 -3.16
CA GLN A 78 -13.02 4.61 -3.13
C GLN A 78 -12.51 5.68 -4.12
N TYR A 79 -11.21 5.67 -4.42
CA TYR A 79 -10.61 6.59 -5.37
C TYR A 79 -10.65 6.13 -6.83
N LEU A 80 -11.10 4.89 -7.07
CA LEU A 80 -11.04 4.22 -8.38
C LEU A 80 -12.42 3.82 -8.91
N ILE A 81 -13.39 3.57 -8.01
CA ILE A 81 -14.68 2.94 -8.37
C ILE A 81 -15.50 3.76 -9.36
N ALA A 82 -15.38 5.08 -9.33
CA ALA A 82 -16.08 5.99 -10.25
C ALA A 82 -15.48 6.01 -11.68
N GLY A 83 -14.39 5.27 -11.92
CA GLY A 83 -13.74 5.18 -13.22
C GLY A 83 -12.96 6.44 -13.62
N PRO A 84 -12.31 6.47 -14.80
CA PRO A 84 -11.34 7.51 -15.16
C PRO A 84 -11.87 8.95 -15.16
N ARG A 85 -13.16 9.12 -15.48
CA ARG A 85 -13.77 10.46 -15.56
C ARG A 85 -13.98 11.13 -14.19
N SER A 86 -14.02 10.37 -13.11
CA SER A 86 -14.45 10.90 -11.80
C SER A 86 -13.73 10.30 -10.60
N GLY A 87 -12.99 9.20 -10.78
CA GLY A 87 -12.15 8.61 -9.75
C GLY A 87 -10.93 9.46 -9.51
N LEU A 88 -10.78 9.99 -8.29
CA LEU A 88 -9.68 10.87 -7.92
C LEU A 88 -8.30 10.26 -8.23
N GLY A 89 -8.15 8.95 -8.06
CA GLY A 89 -6.89 8.26 -8.38
C GLY A 89 -6.51 8.39 -9.86
N TYR A 90 -7.49 8.30 -10.75
CA TYR A 90 -7.26 8.46 -12.19
C TYR A 90 -7.06 9.92 -12.59
N ILE A 91 -7.85 10.84 -12.03
CA ILE A 91 -7.71 12.28 -12.28
C ILE A 91 -6.29 12.75 -11.90
N CYS A 92 -5.78 12.29 -10.75
CA CYS A 92 -4.42 12.61 -10.34
C CYS A 92 -3.36 11.92 -11.21
N ALA A 93 -3.58 10.68 -11.62
CA ALA A 93 -2.66 10.00 -12.55
C ALA A 93 -2.57 10.74 -13.89
N ASP A 94 -3.69 11.19 -14.44
CA ASP A 94 -3.75 11.97 -15.69
C ASP A 94 -3.13 13.36 -15.54
N ALA A 95 -3.19 13.94 -14.33
CA ALA A 95 -2.50 15.18 -13.99
C ALA A 95 -0.98 15.00 -13.78
N GLY A 96 -0.45 13.78 -13.93
CA GLY A 96 0.99 13.49 -13.91
C GLY A 96 1.55 13.09 -12.55
N PHE A 97 0.71 12.85 -11.53
CA PHE A 97 1.16 12.40 -10.22
C PHE A 97 1.57 10.92 -10.22
N ASP A 98 2.50 10.57 -9.34
CA ASP A 98 2.74 9.18 -8.95
C ASP A 98 1.77 8.83 -7.80
N VAL A 99 0.67 8.13 -8.13
CA VAL A 99 -0.46 7.98 -7.21
C VAL A 99 -0.33 6.71 -6.39
N TRP A 100 -0.23 6.88 -5.08
CA TRP A 100 -0.19 5.81 -4.09
C TRP A 100 -1.51 5.76 -3.32
N LEU A 101 -2.19 4.63 -3.35
CA LEU A 101 -3.43 4.38 -2.63
C LEU A 101 -3.15 3.44 -1.46
N VAL A 102 -3.25 3.97 -0.25
CA VAL A 102 -2.81 3.27 0.96
C VAL A 102 -4.01 2.71 1.70
N ASN A 103 -3.93 1.43 2.10
CA ASN A 103 -4.92 0.80 2.96
C ASN A 103 -4.40 0.76 4.40
N TYR A 104 -5.22 1.17 5.36
CA TYR A 104 -4.86 1.04 6.77
C TYR A 104 -4.86 -0.43 7.21
N ARG A 105 -4.03 -0.74 8.22
CA ARG A 105 -4.09 -2.02 8.95
C ARG A 105 -5.52 -2.35 9.38
N GLY A 106 -5.87 -3.63 9.33
CA GLY A 106 -7.18 -4.12 9.73
C GLY A 106 -8.28 -3.96 8.67
N THR A 107 -8.07 -3.18 7.61
CA THR A 107 -8.96 -3.21 6.44
C THR A 107 -8.89 -4.56 5.74
N MET A 108 -9.88 -4.86 4.90
CA MET A 108 -9.94 -6.11 4.12
C MET A 108 -8.65 -6.36 3.33
N LEU A 109 -8.01 -5.30 2.83
CA LEU A 109 -6.81 -5.40 2.00
C LEU A 109 -5.51 -5.44 2.82
N SER A 110 -5.56 -5.15 4.13
CA SER A 110 -4.37 -5.06 5.00
C SER A 110 -4.64 -5.71 6.35
N ARG A 111 -5.16 -6.95 6.34
CA ARG A 111 -5.50 -7.72 7.55
C ARG A 111 -4.45 -8.75 7.96
N GLU A 112 -3.19 -8.50 7.62
CA GLU A 112 -2.09 -9.44 7.83
C GLU A 112 -1.05 -8.90 8.81
N HIS A 113 -0.28 -9.81 9.40
CA HIS A 113 0.78 -9.53 10.35
C HIS A 113 1.89 -10.58 10.20
N VAL A 114 3.16 -10.20 10.35
CA VAL A 114 4.32 -11.09 10.17
C VAL A 114 4.33 -12.27 11.15
N LYS A 115 3.77 -12.07 12.35
CA LYS A 115 3.48 -13.12 13.33
C LYS A 115 2.01 -13.52 13.27
N LYS A 116 1.72 -14.80 13.53
CA LYS A 116 0.35 -15.28 13.75
C LYS A 116 -0.14 -14.85 15.14
N LEU A 117 -0.87 -13.75 15.20
CA LEU A 117 -1.44 -13.20 16.43
C LEU A 117 -2.82 -13.78 16.74
N LYS A 118 -3.23 -13.82 18.02
CA LYS A 118 -4.63 -14.05 18.37
C LYS A 118 -5.46 -12.83 17.96
N PRO A 119 -6.77 -12.97 17.68
CA PRO A 119 -7.61 -11.85 17.24
C PRO A 119 -7.53 -10.63 18.16
N LYS A 120 -7.59 -10.83 19.48
CA LYS A 120 -7.50 -9.73 20.46
C LYS A 120 -6.16 -8.96 20.37
N GLU A 121 -5.07 -9.66 20.10
CA GLU A 121 -3.73 -9.07 19.97
C GLU A 121 -3.58 -8.35 18.63
N TYR A 122 -4.12 -8.93 17.55
CA TYR A 122 -4.11 -8.33 16.22
C TYR A 122 -4.83 -6.97 16.19
N TRP A 123 -5.96 -6.85 16.91
CA TRP A 123 -6.75 -5.61 16.94
C TRP A 123 -6.31 -4.60 17.99
N ASP A 124 -5.32 -4.93 18.83
CA ASP A 124 -4.75 -4.00 19.80
C ASP A 124 -3.57 -3.22 19.19
N PHE A 125 -3.88 -2.23 18.36
CA PHE A 125 -2.88 -1.38 17.70
C PHE A 125 -2.02 -0.53 18.65
N ARG A 126 -2.30 -0.57 19.96
CA ARG A 126 -1.54 0.14 20.99
C ARG A 126 -0.56 -0.77 21.72
N ASN A 127 -0.57 -2.07 21.45
CA ASN A 127 0.23 -3.05 22.17
C ASN A 127 1.72 -2.76 22.00
N PRO A 128 2.43 -2.30 23.05
CA PRO A 128 3.83 -1.90 22.93
C PRO A 128 4.75 -3.07 22.58
N ARG A 129 4.36 -4.32 22.92
CA ARG A 129 5.13 -5.54 22.65
C ARG A 129 5.17 -5.92 21.16
N LEU A 130 4.41 -5.23 20.32
CA LEU A 130 4.49 -5.41 18.87
C LEU A 130 5.51 -4.46 18.24
N ASN A 131 5.81 -3.32 18.86
CA ASN A 131 6.68 -2.26 18.35
C ASN A 131 8.19 -2.57 18.45
N ASP A 132 8.58 -3.82 18.73
CA ASP A 132 9.96 -4.17 19.01
C ASP A 132 10.77 -4.26 17.70
N GLU A 133 11.87 -3.50 17.61
CA GLU A 133 12.77 -3.48 16.43
C GLU A 133 13.40 -4.86 16.10
N GLU A 134 13.32 -5.83 17.01
CA GLU A 134 13.72 -7.22 16.74
C GLU A 134 12.85 -7.92 15.67
N ASN A 135 11.69 -7.34 15.32
CA ASN A 135 10.77 -7.92 14.33
C ASN A 135 11.15 -7.64 12.87
N PHE A 136 12.18 -6.84 12.60
CA PHE A 136 12.68 -6.67 11.23
C PHE A 136 13.43 -7.93 10.78
N PRO A 137 13.16 -8.47 9.57
CA PRO A 137 14.05 -9.45 8.95
C PRO A 137 15.44 -8.82 8.85
N LYS A 138 16.42 -9.34 9.60
CA LYS A 138 17.80 -8.87 9.51
C LYS A 138 18.25 -9.01 8.06
N HIS A 139 18.58 -7.89 7.42
CA HIS A 139 19.04 -7.89 6.04
C HIS A 139 20.24 -8.82 5.89
N SER A 140 20.11 -9.82 5.02
CA SER A 140 21.27 -10.52 4.48
C SER A 140 22.09 -9.49 3.71
N LYS A 141 23.30 -9.22 4.21
CA LYS A 141 24.30 -8.43 3.47
C LYS A 141 24.59 -9.17 2.17
N ARG A 142 24.16 -8.60 1.04
CA ARG A 142 24.79 -8.86 -0.25
C ARG A 142 25.83 -7.78 -0.48
#